data_AF-A0A7G8XA11-F1
#
_entry.id   AF-A0A7G8XA11-F1
#
_cell.length_a   1.000
_cell.length_b   1.000
_cell.length_c   1.000
_cell.angle_alpha   90.00
_cell.angle_beta   90.00
_cell.angle_gamma   90.00
#
_symmetry.space_group_name_H-M   'P 1'
#
loop_
_entity.id
_entity.type
_entity.pdbx_description
1 polymer ?
#
loop_
_entity_poly.entity_id
_entity_poly.type
_entity_poly.pdbx_seq_one_letter_code
_entity_poly.pdbx_strand_id
1 'polypeptide(L)'
;MKYTLIENGTDSFKSAFENIEKFGGITQGGRHRLKDAVIFLNHGVEILLKYILQEHHPSFIFNKIDSYLDAKKNLKKISLDTRKNPENKKVARTVFDVKNLQTVGIAEALRRVEYLCDIEIPLEFKNSISAINEIRNQIMHYEVDIDDSEKEKLITRLKYCYQESVDFFKVHIDNLEHEIVMSRFEFTHEEYEEEREAIWEEVMEYERIRREELYRNLSEDDLYDLMLYESRIY
;
A
#
# COMPACT_ATOMS: atom_id res chain seq x y z
N MET A 1 -10.22 3.00 10.52
CA MET A 1 -9.22 2.88 9.44
C MET A 1 -7.88 3.37 9.95
N LYS A 2 -6.80 2.63 9.68
CA LYS A 2 -5.42 2.98 10.03
C LYS A 2 -4.64 2.88 8.73
N TYR A 3 -3.79 3.86 8.44
CA TYR A 3 -2.90 3.85 7.27
C TYR A 3 -1.47 3.65 7.76
N THR A 4 -0.81 2.62 7.27
CA THR A 4 0.58 2.30 7.57
C THR A 4 1.52 2.87 6.51
N LEU A 5 2.83 2.94 6.81
CA LEU A 5 3.79 3.37 5.78
C LEU A 5 3.85 2.38 4.62
N ILE A 6 3.76 1.08 4.89
CA ILE A 6 3.83 0.07 3.84
C ILE A 6 2.64 0.20 2.88
N GLU A 7 1.40 0.27 3.40
CA GLU A 7 0.19 0.50 2.59
C GLU A 7 0.30 1.79 1.77
N ASN A 8 0.68 2.92 2.39
CA ASN A 8 0.84 4.19 1.67
C ASN A 8 1.89 4.10 0.54
N GLY A 9 2.97 3.34 0.77
CA GLY A 9 4.03 3.11 -0.20
C GLY A 9 3.54 2.25 -1.37
N THR A 10 2.87 1.13 -1.08
CA THR A 10 2.34 0.21 -2.09
C THR A 10 1.16 0.79 -2.88
N ASP A 11 0.32 1.61 -2.26
CA ASP A 11 -0.74 2.39 -2.92
C ASP A 11 -0.16 3.41 -3.91
N SER A 12 0.95 4.04 -3.52
CA SER A 12 1.68 4.96 -4.40
C SER A 12 2.30 4.20 -5.58
N PHE A 13 2.85 3.00 -5.36
CA PHE A 13 3.35 2.14 -6.43
C PHE A 13 2.26 1.67 -7.36
N LYS A 14 1.08 1.27 -6.85
CA LYS A 14 -0.10 0.98 -7.67
C LYS A 14 -0.43 2.17 -8.55
N SER A 15 -0.58 3.35 -7.95
CA SER A 15 -0.93 4.58 -8.66
C SER A 15 0.09 4.89 -9.75
N ALA A 16 1.38 4.77 -9.47
CA ALA A 16 2.44 4.96 -10.46
C ALA A 16 2.30 3.96 -11.61
N PHE A 17 2.18 2.66 -11.30
CA PHE A 17 2.05 1.58 -12.28
C PHE A 17 0.85 1.78 -13.20
N GLU A 18 -0.32 2.06 -12.65
CA GLU A 18 -1.53 2.29 -13.44
C GLU A 18 -1.41 3.49 -14.38
N ASN A 19 -0.80 4.58 -13.91
CA ASN A 19 -0.60 5.76 -14.73
C ASN A 19 0.41 5.49 -15.86
N ILE A 20 1.45 4.70 -15.61
CA ILE A 20 2.43 4.28 -16.62
C ILE A 20 1.76 3.39 -17.68
N GLU A 21 1.03 2.36 -17.27
CA GLU A 21 0.43 1.39 -18.19
C GLU A 21 -0.71 1.99 -19.01
N LYS A 22 -1.62 2.73 -18.36
CA LYS A 22 -2.75 3.37 -19.06
C LYS A 22 -2.25 4.41 -20.07
N PHE A 23 -1.10 5.05 -19.85
CA PHE A 23 -0.58 6.05 -20.80
C PHE A 23 -0.20 5.45 -22.15
N GLY A 24 0.34 4.23 -22.18
CA GLY A 24 0.72 3.56 -23.43
C GLY A 24 -0.44 3.29 -24.40
N GLY A 25 -1.69 3.33 -23.92
CA GLY A 25 -2.90 3.10 -24.71
C GLY A 25 -3.72 4.36 -25.04
N ILE A 26 -3.30 5.56 -24.60
CA ILE A 26 -4.09 6.79 -24.79
C ILE A 26 -3.66 7.50 -26.09
N THR A 27 -4.59 7.64 -27.03
CA THR A 27 -4.39 8.34 -28.31
C THR A 27 -4.70 9.84 -28.23
N GLN A 28 -5.50 10.29 -27.25
CA GLN A 28 -5.82 11.70 -27.03
C GLN A 28 -6.06 11.97 -25.53
N GLY A 29 -5.52 13.08 -25.01
CA GLY A 29 -5.62 13.43 -23.59
C GLY A 29 -4.56 12.73 -22.73
N GLY A 30 -4.79 12.57 -21.42
CA GLY A 30 -3.93 11.77 -20.56
C GLY A 30 -2.59 12.39 -20.13
N ARG A 31 -2.27 13.64 -20.49
CA ARG A 31 -1.01 14.32 -20.08
C ARG A 31 -0.76 14.30 -18.57
N HIS A 32 -1.81 14.37 -17.76
CA HIS A 32 -1.70 14.29 -16.30
C HIS A 32 -1.12 12.95 -15.84
N ARG A 33 -1.36 11.85 -16.56
CA ARG A 33 -0.88 10.51 -16.21
C ARG A 33 0.64 10.44 -16.11
N LEU A 34 1.36 11.07 -17.04
CA LEU A 34 2.82 11.09 -17.02
C LEU A 34 3.34 11.84 -15.78
N LYS A 35 2.75 13.00 -15.48
CA LYS A 35 3.04 13.76 -14.26
C LYS A 35 2.73 12.93 -13.01
N ASP A 36 1.55 12.32 -12.96
CA ASP A 36 1.08 11.59 -11.79
C ASP A 36 1.95 10.35 -11.56
N ALA A 37 2.37 9.65 -12.61
CA ALA A 37 3.35 8.57 -12.53
C ALA A 37 4.67 9.02 -11.89
N VAL A 38 5.23 10.16 -12.32
CA VAL A 38 6.45 10.73 -11.74
C VAL A 38 6.28 11.07 -10.25
N ILE A 39 5.15 11.69 -9.89
CA ILE A 39 4.86 12.11 -8.51
C ILE A 39 4.67 10.89 -7.61
N PHE A 40 3.81 9.95 -8.00
CA PHE A 40 3.50 8.78 -7.20
C PHE A 40 4.68 7.82 -7.08
N LEU A 41 5.51 7.66 -8.13
CA LEU A 41 6.70 6.83 -8.04
C LEU A 41 7.70 7.40 -7.03
N ASN A 42 8.00 8.69 -7.10
CA ASN A 42 8.85 9.35 -6.11
C ASN A 42 8.29 9.21 -4.69
N HIS A 43 6.98 9.44 -4.55
CA HIS A 43 6.34 9.34 -3.25
C HIS A 43 6.43 7.92 -2.67
N GLY A 44 6.10 6.90 -3.48
CA GLY A 44 6.18 5.50 -3.07
C GLY A 44 7.59 5.10 -2.64
N VAL A 45 8.62 5.46 -3.43
CA VAL A 45 10.01 5.19 -3.09
C VAL A 45 10.39 5.86 -1.77
N GLU A 46 10.05 7.14 -1.58
CA GLU A 46 10.32 7.85 -0.33
C GLU A 46 9.67 7.19 0.87
N ILE A 47 8.40 6.77 0.74
CA ILE A 47 7.65 6.13 1.82
C ILE A 47 8.21 4.75 2.16
N LEU A 48 8.57 3.94 1.16
CA LEU A 48 9.16 2.61 1.41
C LEU A 48 10.57 2.70 2.01
N LEU A 49 11.38 3.69 1.62
CA LEU A 49 12.64 3.98 2.31
C LEU A 49 12.39 4.38 3.77
N LYS A 50 11.38 5.23 4.03
CA LYS A 50 10.99 5.60 5.40
C LYS A 50 10.48 4.40 6.19
N TYR A 51 9.82 3.45 5.56
CA TYR A 51 9.40 2.20 6.19
C TYR A 51 10.63 1.42 6.65
N ILE A 52 11.62 1.17 5.79
CA ILE A 52 12.89 0.52 6.17
C ILE A 52 13.54 1.23 7.37
N LEU A 53 13.64 2.57 7.31
CA LEU A 53 14.20 3.37 8.40
C LEU A 53 13.42 3.20 9.71
N GLN A 54 12.08 3.19 9.64
CA GLN A 54 11.22 3.06 10.80
C GLN A 54 11.34 1.68 11.46
N GLU A 55 11.44 0.62 10.66
CA GLU A 55 11.61 -0.75 11.16
C GLU A 55 12.92 -0.91 11.93
N HIS A 56 13.99 -0.23 11.49
CA HIS A 56 15.26 -0.19 12.24
C HIS A 56 15.15 0.68 13.49
N HIS A 57 14.68 1.93 13.34
CA HIS A 57 14.40 2.79 14.49
C HIS A 57 13.41 3.91 14.15
N PRO A 58 12.33 4.10 14.94
CA PRO A 58 11.29 5.09 14.64
C PRO A 58 11.77 6.55 14.54
N SER A 59 12.94 6.90 15.10
CA SER A 59 13.47 8.27 14.98
C SER A 59 14.14 8.56 13.63
N PHE A 60 14.52 7.54 12.87
CA PHE A 60 15.33 7.70 11.65
C PHE A 60 14.57 8.41 10.52
N ILE A 61 13.24 8.39 10.55
CA ILE A 61 12.40 9.10 9.58
C ILE A 61 12.34 10.62 9.80
N PHE A 62 12.83 11.15 10.93
CA PHE A 62 12.70 12.56 11.29
C PHE A 62 13.96 13.37 10.98
N ASN A 63 13.79 14.60 10.50
CA ASN A 63 14.92 15.51 10.21
C ASN A 63 15.73 15.84 11.47
N LYS A 64 15.04 16.06 12.61
CA LYS A 64 15.66 16.40 13.90
C LYS A 64 15.26 15.38 14.95
N ILE A 65 16.21 14.55 15.37
CA ILE A 65 15.99 13.50 16.38
C ILE A 65 15.55 14.11 17.72
N ASP A 66 16.18 15.20 18.15
CA ASP A 66 15.79 15.88 19.41
C ASP A 66 14.33 16.33 19.40
N SER A 67 13.85 16.86 18.26
CA SER A 67 12.45 17.23 18.12
C SER A 67 11.50 16.04 18.27
N TYR A 68 11.88 14.88 17.72
CA TYR A 68 11.13 13.64 17.89
C TYR A 68 11.15 13.17 19.36
N LEU A 69 12.32 13.21 20.02
CA LEU A 69 12.45 12.82 21.42
C LEU A 69 11.59 13.68 22.35
N ASP A 70 11.59 15.01 22.13
CA ASP A 70 10.74 15.93 22.88
C ASP A 70 9.25 15.67 22.65
N ALA A 71 8.85 15.43 21.40
CA ALA A 71 7.48 15.06 21.07
C ALA A 71 7.07 13.74 21.76
N LYS A 72 7.96 12.74 21.78
CA LYS A 72 7.74 11.44 22.44
C LYS A 72 7.61 11.58 23.96
N LYS A 73 8.44 12.43 24.60
CA LYS A 73 8.33 12.77 26.02
C LYS A 73 6.97 13.41 26.34
N ASN A 74 6.56 14.38 25.53
CA ASN A 74 5.29 15.09 25.73
C ASN A 74 4.08 14.19 25.49
N LEU A 75 4.13 13.33 24.47
CA LEU A 75 3.11 12.31 24.21
C LEU A 75 2.93 11.39 25.43
N LYS A 76 4.04 10.88 25.99
CA LYS A 76 4.00 10.05 27.19
C LYS A 76 3.37 10.76 28.39
N LYS A 77 3.64 12.06 28.58
CA LYS A 77 3.02 12.86 29.65
C LYS A 77 1.51 12.98 29.45
N ILE A 78 1.06 13.28 28.22
CA ILE A 78 -0.37 13.39 27.90
C ILE A 78 -1.07 12.04 28.13
N SER A 79 -0.52 10.94 27.60
CA SER A 79 -1.13 9.61 27.77
C SER A 79 -1.22 9.19 29.25
N LEU A 80 -0.26 9.59 30.09
CA LEU A 80 -0.30 9.34 31.53
C LEU A 80 -1.35 10.20 32.23
N ASP A 81 -1.50 11.47 31.85
CA ASP A 81 -2.53 12.35 32.41
C ASP A 81 -3.93 11.87 32.04
N THR A 82 -4.18 11.49 30.78
CA THR A 82 -5.48 10.93 30.35
C THR A 82 -5.85 9.66 31.11
N ARG A 83 -4.87 8.82 31.47
CA ARG A 83 -5.12 7.62 32.29
C ARG A 83 -5.48 7.95 33.74
N LYS A 84 -4.90 9.01 34.30
CA LYS A 84 -5.17 9.45 35.68
C LYS A 84 -6.47 10.24 35.79
N ASN A 85 -6.79 11.01 34.76
CA ASN A 85 -7.94 11.90 34.68
C ASN A 85 -8.69 11.64 33.36
N PRO A 86 -9.52 10.58 33.29
CA PRO A 86 -10.21 10.18 32.06
C PRO A 86 -11.20 11.23 31.53
N GLU A 87 -11.64 12.16 32.37
CA GLU A 87 -12.47 13.31 31.98
C GLU A 87 -11.70 14.45 31.31
N ASN A 88 -10.36 14.39 31.26
CA ASN A 88 -9.53 15.35 30.55
C ASN A 88 -9.48 15.03 29.04
N LYS A 89 -10.10 15.88 28.22
CA LYS A 89 -10.34 15.64 26.77
C LYS A 89 -9.10 15.67 25.86
N LYS A 90 -7.89 15.94 26.39
CA LYS A 90 -6.70 16.07 25.54
C LYS A 90 -6.19 14.68 25.11
N VAL A 91 -6.64 14.23 23.94
CA VAL A 91 -6.21 12.96 23.33
C VAL A 91 -5.14 13.25 22.27
N ALA A 92 -3.91 12.78 22.52
CA ALA A 92 -2.85 12.73 21.52
C ALA A 92 -2.54 11.26 21.20
N ARG A 93 -2.58 10.89 19.92
CA ARG A 93 -2.40 9.52 19.43
C ARG A 93 -0.98 9.29 18.89
N THR A 94 -0.38 10.32 18.30
CA THR A 94 0.93 10.24 17.65
C THR A 94 1.83 11.40 18.06
N VAL A 95 3.12 11.30 17.72
CA VAL A 95 4.08 12.40 17.94
C VAL A 95 3.74 13.66 17.15
N PHE A 96 3.00 13.52 16.03
CA PHE A 96 2.57 14.64 15.21
C PHE A 96 1.44 15.46 15.86
N ASP A 97 0.62 14.84 16.73
CA ASP A 97 -0.44 15.56 17.47
C ASP A 97 0.13 16.53 18.52
N VAL A 98 1.39 16.34 18.87
CA VAL A 98 2.05 17.05 19.98
C VAL A 98 3.04 18.09 19.47
N LYS A 99 3.63 17.87 18.30
CA LYS A 99 4.61 18.77 17.69
C LYS A 99 4.56 18.63 16.17
N ASN A 100 4.67 19.76 15.47
CA ASN A 100 4.87 19.74 14.03
C ASN A 100 6.29 19.21 13.72
N LEU A 101 6.37 17.95 13.30
CA LEU A 101 7.63 17.27 12.98
C LEU A 101 7.80 17.19 11.46
N GLN A 102 9.03 17.39 11.00
CA GLN A 102 9.39 17.19 9.61
C GLN A 102 10.08 15.84 9.44
N THR A 103 9.68 15.10 8.42
CA THR A 103 10.33 13.85 8.02
C THR A 103 11.36 14.10 6.93
N VAL A 104 12.27 13.14 6.76
CA VAL A 104 13.31 13.16 5.73
C VAL A 104 12.70 13.11 4.32
N GLY A 105 13.34 13.72 3.33
CA GLY A 105 12.98 13.51 1.93
C GLY A 105 13.72 12.31 1.33
N ILE A 106 13.38 11.93 0.10
CA ILE A 106 13.95 10.76 -0.60
C ILE A 106 15.48 10.67 -0.59
N ALA A 107 16.20 11.78 -0.84
CA ALA A 107 17.66 11.78 -0.91
C ALA A 107 18.32 11.52 0.46
N GLU A 108 17.76 12.10 1.52
CA GLU A 108 18.22 11.87 2.89
C GLU A 108 17.80 10.47 3.37
N ALA A 109 16.63 9.99 2.94
CA ALA A 109 16.18 8.63 3.24
C ALA A 109 17.10 7.58 2.64
N LEU A 110 17.50 7.72 1.36
CA LEU A 110 18.49 6.86 0.70
C LEU A 110 19.81 6.81 1.49
N ARG A 111 20.34 7.99 1.83
CA ARG A 111 21.57 8.10 2.62
C ARG A 111 21.44 7.38 3.96
N ARG A 112 20.33 7.57 4.66
CA ARG A 112 20.13 6.93 5.97
C ARG A 112 19.95 5.42 5.86
N VAL A 113 19.26 4.92 4.84
CA VAL A 113 19.15 3.48 4.61
C VAL A 113 20.54 2.89 4.37
N GLU A 114 21.37 3.57 3.58
CA GLU A 114 22.73 3.11 3.32
C GLU A 114 23.62 3.08 4.57
N TYR A 115 23.67 4.19 5.31
CA TYR A 115 24.66 4.36 6.38
C TYR A 115 24.15 4.11 7.82
N LEU A 116 22.83 4.08 8.04
CA LEU A 116 22.25 3.80 9.36
C LEU A 116 21.59 2.42 9.46
N CYS A 117 21.22 1.82 8.33
CA CYS A 117 20.68 0.46 8.26
C CYS A 117 21.70 -0.55 7.70
N ASP A 118 22.90 -0.11 7.30
CA ASP A 118 23.95 -0.93 6.70
C ASP A 118 23.46 -1.71 5.46
N ILE A 119 22.58 -1.08 4.66
CA ILE A 119 22.03 -1.66 3.43
C ILE A 119 22.76 -1.08 2.22
N GLU A 120 23.47 -1.93 1.47
CA GLU A 120 24.06 -1.52 0.20
C GLU A 120 22.97 -1.20 -0.82
N ILE A 121 23.00 0.03 -1.34
CA ILE A 121 22.02 0.48 -2.34
C ILE A 121 22.72 0.51 -3.70
N PRO A 122 22.25 -0.28 -4.69
CA PRO A 122 22.84 -0.30 -6.04
C PRO A 122 22.93 1.09 -6.67
N LEU A 123 24.03 1.35 -7.37
CA LEU A 123 24.28 2.66 -7.98
C LEU A 123 23.25 2.96 -9.09
N GLU A 124 22.86 1.94 -9.84
CA GLU A 124 21.84 1.97 -10.88
C GLU A 124 20.51 2.46 -10.30
N PHE A 125 20.11 1.89 -9.16
CA PHE A 125 18.90 2.27 -8.45
C PHE A 125 18.96 3.72 -7.94
N LYS A 126 20.06 4.14 -7.31
CA LYS A 126 20.25 5.54 -6.87
C LYS A 126 20.17 6.53 -8.03
N ASN A 127 20.82 6.21 -9.15
CA ASN A 127 20.84 7.06 -10.33
C ASN A 127 19.44 7.16 -10.95
N SER A 128 18.73 6.03 -11.02
CA SER A 128 17.35 5.99 -11.51
C SER A 128 16.41 6.85 -10.67
N ILE A 129 16.46 6.73 -9.34
CA ILE A 129 15.65 7.56 -8.43
C ILE A 129 16.02 9.03 -8.58
N SER A 130 17.30 9.35 -8.62
CA SER A 130 17.78 10.74 -8.72
C SER A 130 17.24 11.41 -9.98
N ALA A 131 17.30 10.72 -11.13
CA ALA A 131 16.76 11.23 -12.38
C ALA A 131 15.24 11.48 -12.31
N ILE A 132 14.47 10.56 -11.72
CA ILE A 132 13.02 10.71 -11.57
C ILE A 132 12.66 11.82 -10.55
N ASN A 133 13.46 12.00 -9.50
CA ASN A 133 13.28 13.06 -8.52
C ASN A 133 13.57 14.46 -9.11
N GLU A 134 14.58 14.59 -9.97
CA GLU A 134 14.86 15.84 -10.70
C GLU A 134 13.68 16.24 -11.57
N ILE A 135 13.14 15.30 -12.36
CA ILE A 135 11.98 15.53 -13.23
C ILE A 135 10.74 15.88 -12.40
N ARG A 136 10.53 15.20 -11.27
CA ARG A 136 9.44 15.53 -10.33
C ARG A 136 9.55 16.97 -9.84
N ASN A 137 10.74 17.42 -9.49
CA ASN A 137 10.95 18.79 -9.01
C ASN A 137 10.69 19.82 -10.11
N GLN A 138 11.13 19.55 -11.35
CA GLN A 138 10.82 20.39 -12.50
C GLN A 138 9.31 20.49 -12.71
N ILE A 139 8.60 19.36 -12.77
CA ILE A 139 7.15 19.32 -13.02
C ILE A 139 6.34 19.99 -11.89
N MET A 140 6.76 19.86 -10.64
CA MET A 140 6.01 20.41 -9.50
C MET A 140 6.25 21.89 -9.24
N HIS A 141 7.40 22.42 -9.64
CA HIS A 141 7.82 23.78 -9.27
C HIS A 141 8.02 24.72 -10.46
N TYR A 142 8.06 24.20 -11.68
CA TYR A 142 8.29 24.98 -12.90
C TYR A 142 7.34 24.56 -14.03
N GLU A 143 7.19 25.43 -15.01
CA GLU A 143 6.59 25.08 -16.30
C GLU A 143 7.62 24.27 -17.11
N VAL A 144 7.20 23.08 -17.57
CA VAL A 144 8.03 22.16 -18.33
C VAL A 144 7.31 21.84 -19.64
N ASP A 145 8.00 22.06 -20.75
CA ASP A 145 7.57 21.59 -22.06
C ASP A 145 8.28 20.25 -22.34
N ILE A 146 7.52 19.24 -22.76
CA ILE A 146 8.02 17.88 -22.99
C ILE A 146 7.58 17.48 -24.39
N ASP A 147 8.54 17.27 -25.29
CA ASP A 147 8.26 16.79 -26.64
C ASP A 147 7.95 15.28 -26.68
N ASP A 148 7.45 14.77 -27.80
CA ASP A 148 7.08 13.35 -27.93
C ASP A 148 8.28 12.40 -27.74
N SER A 149 9.50 12.79 -28.11
CA SER A 149 10.70 11.96 -27.92
C SER A 149 11.10 11.93 -26.44
N GLU A 150 11.03 13.07 -25.75
CA GLU A 150 11.28 13.19 -24.31
C GLU A 150 10.23 12.44 -23.49
N LYS A 151 8.98 12.47 -23.94
CA LYS A 151 7.87 11.70 -23.39
C LYS A 151 8.17 10.19 -23.41
N GLU A 152 8.53 9.63 -24.56
CA GLU A 152 8.86 8.19 -24.67
C GLU A 152 10.07 7.80 -23.82
N LYS A 153 11.10 8.67 -23.76
CA LYS A 153 12.25 8.48 -22.87
C LYS A 153 11.84 8.50 -21.41
N LEU A 154 10.95 9.40 -21.00
CA LEU A 154 10.46 9.48 -19.63
C LEU A 154 9.64 8.24 -19.25
N ILE A 155 8.77 7.74 -20.13
CA ILE A 155 8.03 6.49 -19.89
C ILE A 155 9.00 5.32 -19.68
N THR A 156 10.00 5.20 -20.54
CA THR A 156 11.02 4.14 -20.43
C THR A 156 11.77 4.23 -19.10
N ARG A 157 12.16 5.45 -18.69
CA ARG A 157 12.81 5.70 -17.39
C ARG A 157 11.90 5.38 -16.21
N LEU A 158 10.61 5.72 -16.29
CA LEU A 158 9.63 5.41 -15.25
C LEU A 158 9.45 3.90 -15.08
N LYS A 159 9.31 3.16 -16.19
CA LYS A 159 9.21 1.69 -16.17
C LYS A 159 10.45 1.05 -15.55
N TYR A 160 11.63 1.48 -15.99
CA TYR A 160 12.90 1.02 -15.43
C TYR A 160 13.00 1.34 -13.93
N CYS A 161 12.75 2.59 -13.54
CA CYS A 161 12.83 3.00 -12.14
C CYS A 161 11.81 2.26 -11.27
N TYR A 162 10.62 1.99 -11.77
CA TYR A 162 9.61 1.19 -11.08
C TYR A 162 10.14 -0.22 -10.81
N GLN A 163 10.65 -0.89 -11.84
CA GLN A 163 11.19 -2.24 -11.74
C GLN A 163 12.34 -2.33 -10.75
N GLU A 164 13.34 -1.44 -10.88
CA GLU A 164 14.48 -1.36 -9.95
C GLU A 164 14.02 -1.09 -8.51
N SER A 165 12.99 -0.27 -8.33
CA SER A 165 12.41 -0.02 -7.00
C SER A 165 11.80 -1.27 -6.42
N VAL A 166 10.99 -2.00 -7.18
CA VAL A 166 10.39 -3.26 -6.72
C VAL A 166 11.48 -4.28 -6.40
N ASP A 167 12.48 -4.41 -7.27
CA ASP A 167 13.59 -5.37 -7.08
C ASP A 167 14.45 -5.05 -5.88
N PHE A 168 14.71 -3.77 -5.60
CA PHE A 168 15.39 -3.35 -4.38
C PHE A 168 14.53 -3.62 -3.14
N PHE A 169 13.29 -3.12 -3.11
CA PHE A 169 12.48 -3.17 -1.90
C PHE A 169 12.03 -4.58 -1.51
N LYS A 170 11.79 -5.49 -2.47
CA LYS A 170 11.37 -6.86 -2.17
C LYS A 170 12.43 -7.67 -1.42
N VAL A 171 13.70 -7.27 -1.54
CA VAL A 171 14.83 -7.89 -0.82
C VAL A 171 14.91 -7.40 0.63
N HIS A 172 14.37 -6.20 0.91
CA HIS A 172 14.53 -5.52 2.21
C HIS A 172 13.22 -5.35 2.99
N ILE A 173 12.07 -5.63 2.38
CA ILE A 173 10.75 -5.52 2.98
C ILE A 173 10.03 -6.86 2.83
N ASP A 174 9.78 -7.51 3.96
CA ASP A 174 9.05 -8.78 4.00
C ASP A 174 7.64 -8.62 3.40
N ASN A 175 7.22 -9.61 2.60
CA ASN A 175 5.91 -9.68 1.96
C ASN A 175 5.55 -8.49 1.05
N LEU A 176 6.51 -7.67 0.61
CA LEU A 176 6.22 -6.52 -0.24
C LEU A 176 5.47 -6.88 -1.53
N GLU A 177 5.83 -7.99 -2.18
CA GLU A 177 5.16 -8.43 -3.41
C GLU A 177 3.67 -8.67 -3.17
N HIS A 178 3.32 -9.30 -2.04
CA HIS A 178 1.94 -9.49 -1.64
C HIS A 178 1.24 -8.15 -1.42
N GLU A 179 1.87 -7.21 -0.70
CA GLU A 179 1.30 -5.88 -0.45
C GLU A 179 1.08 -5.06 -1.73
N ILE A 180 1.99 -5.15 -2.71
CA ILE A 180 1.82 -4.50 -4.03
C ILE A 180 0.67 -5.13 -4.82
N VAL A 181 0.53 -6.45 -4.73
CA VAL A 181 -0.56 -7.18 -5.39
C VAL A 181 -1.89 -6.83 -4.73
N MET A 182 -1.95 -6.85 -3.40
CA MET A 182 -3.14 -6.50 -2.62
C MET A 182 -3.57 -5.06 -2.85
N SER A 183 -2.64 -4.11 -2.94
CA SER A 183 -3.01 -2.72 -3.21
C SER A 183 -3.70 -2.57 -4.57
N ARG A 184 -3.33 -3.37 -5.57
CA ARG A 184 -3.94 -3.35 -6.91
C ARG A 184 -5.34 -3.94 -6.95
N PHE A 185 -5.69 -4.82 -6.02
CA PHE A 185 -7.02 -5.41 -5.96
C PHE A 185 -8.02 -4.42 -5.35
N GLU A 186 -9.02 -4.04 -6.15
CA GLU A 186 -10.19 -3.29 -5.71
C GLU A 186 -11.43 -4.06 -6.13
N PHE A 187 -12.37 -4.23 -5.19
CA PHE A 187 -13.72 -4.68 -5.46
C PHE A 187 -14.66 -3.57 -5.01
N THR A 188 -15.61 -3.21 -5.87
CA THR A 188 -16.76 -2.44 -5.44
C THR A 188 -17.63 -3.30 -4.52
N HIS A 189 -18.48 -2.64 -3.73
CA HIS A 189 -19.43 -3.38 -2.89
C HIS A 189 -20.33 -4.28 -3.75
N GLU A 190 -20.77 -3.79 -4.91
CA GLU A 190 -21.59 -4.53 -5.86
C GLU A 190 -20.86 -5.77 -6.40
N GLU A 191 -19.62 -5.64 -6.88
CA GLU A 191 -18.82 -6.77 -7.37
C GLU A 191 -18.57 -7.81 -6.25
N TYR A 192 -18.34 -7.37 -5.02
CA TYR A 192 -18.17 -8.28 -3.88
C TYR A 192 -19.46 -9.02 -3.49
N GLU A 193 -20.61 -8.35 -3.57
CA GLU A 193 -21.91 -8.97 -3.33
C GLU A 193 -22.22 -10.00 -4.42
N GLU A 194 -22.02 -9.66 -5.69
CA GLU A 194 -22.22 -10.56 -6.84
C GLU A 194 -21.31 -11.79 -6.74
N GLU A 195 -20.02 -11.62 -6.45
CA GLU A 195 -19.08 -12.73 -6.32
C GLU A 195 -19.43 -13.63 -5.12
N ARG A 196 -19.87 -13.03 -4.01
CA ARG A 196 -20.33 -13.79 -2.84
C ARG A 196 -21.62 -14.55 -3.10
N GLU A 197 -22.57 -13.96 -3.81
CA GLU A 197 -23.81 -14.63 -4.24
C GLU A 197 -23.49 -15.80 -5.16
N ALA A 198 -22.61 -15.62 -6.14
CA ALA A 198 -22.17 -16.68 -7.05
C ALA A 198 -21.51 -17.86 -6.29
N ILE A 199 -20.61 -17.57 -5.33
CA ILE A 199 -20.02 -18.59 -4.47
C ILE A 199 -21.10 -19.30 -3.65
N TRP A 200 -22.09 -18.55 -3.13
CA TRP A 200 -23.15 -19.17 -2.35
C TRP A 200 -24.02 -20.09 -3.18
N GLU A 201 -24.38 -19.68 -4.40
CA GLU A 201 -25.12 -20.52 -5.34
C GLU A 201 -24.37 -21.82 -5.66
N GLU A 202 -23.05 -21.74 -5.90
CA GLU A 202 -22.22 -22.91 -6.16
C GLU A 202 -22.20 -23.89 -4.97
N VAL A 203 -22.04 -23.38 -3.74
CA VAL A 203 -22.04 -24.21 -2.54
C VAL A 203 -23.42 -24.84 -2.31
N MET A 204 -24.50 -24.07 -2.50
CA MET A 204 -25.87 -24.59 -2.37
C MET A 204 -26.17 -25.68 -3.40
N GLU A 205 -25.71 -25.50 -4.63
CA GLU A 205 -25.85 -26.51 -5.68
C GLU A 205 -25.04 -27.77 -5.36
N TYR A 206 -23.82 -27.62 -4.84
CA TYR A 206 -23.02 -28.75 -4.36
C TYR A 206 -23.70 -29.50 -3.21
N GLU A 207 -24.28 -28.79 -2.24
CA GLU A 207 -25.04 -29.42 -1.15
C GLU A 207 -26.30 -30.12 -1.66
N ARG A 208 -27.00 -29.54 -2.65
CA ARG A 208 -28.16 -30.16 -3.29
C ARG A 208 -27.76 -31.48 -3.96
N ILE A 209 -26.70 -31.47 -4.78
CA ILE A 209 -26.18 -32.66 -5.45
C ILE A 209 -25.76 -33.71 -4.42
N ARG A 210 -24.99 -33.32 -3.40
CA ARG A 210 -24.57 -34.23 -2.32
C ARG A 210 -25.76 -34.85 -1.60
N ARG A 211 -26.81 -34.07 -1.34
CA ARG A 211 -28.03 -34.54 -0.67
C ARG A 211 -28.81 -35.49 -1.57
N GLU A 212 -28.92 -35.21 -2.87
CA GLU A 212 -29.53 -36.11 -3.85
C GLU A 212 -28.77 -37.43 -3.97
N GLU A 213 -27.43 -37.41 -3.97
CA GLU A 213 -26.62 -38.62 -3.95
C GLU A 213 -26.80 -39.41 -2.66
N LEU A 214 -26.89 -38.74 -1.52
CA LEU A 214 -27.19 -39.39 -0.24
C LEU A 214 -28.56 -40.09 -0.32
N TYR A 215 -29.60 -39.38 -0.76
CA TYR A 215 -30.94 -39.94 -0.92
C TYR A 215 -31.00 -41.11 -1.92
N ARG A 216 -30.22 -41.08 -3.00
CA ARG A 216 -30.14 -42.22 -3.94
C ARG A 216 -29.47 -43.46 -3.34
N ASN A 217 -28.61 -43.29 -2.34
CA ASN A 217 -27.82 -44.36 -1.73
C ASN A 217 -28.39 -44.85 -0.39
N LEU A 218 -29.46 -44.24 0.11
CA LEU A 218 -30.17 -44.67 1.33
C LEU A 218 -31.19 -45.79 1.01
N SER A 219 -31.42 -46.68 1.97
CA SER A 219 -32.51 -47.65 1.89
C SER A 219 -33.87 -46.96 2.10
N GLU A 220 -34.98 -47.57 1.69
CA GLU A 220 -36.32 -46.98 1.84
C GLU A 220 -36.67 -46.67 3.31
N ASP A 221 -36.22 -47.51 4.25
CA ASP A 221 -36.45 -47.31 5.68
C ASP A 221 -35.63 -46.13 6.23
N ASP A 222 -34.37 -46.00 5.83
CA ASP A 222 -33.49 -44.90 6.27
C ASP A 222 -33.94 -43.54 5.70
N LEU A 223 -34.49 -43.53 4.47
CA LEU A 223 -35.11 -42.37 3.84
C LEU A 223 -36.32 -41.86 4.63
N TYR A 224 -37.17 -42.77 5.09
CA TYR A 224 -38.38 -42.45 5.84
C TYR A 224 -38.06 -41.82 7.20
N ASP A 225 -37.05 -42.35 7.90
CA ASP A 225 -36.58 -41.80 9.18
C ASP A 225 -35.93 -40.42 9.02
N LEU A 226 -35.16 -40.20 7.95
CA LEU A 226 -34.55 -38.89 7.67
C LEU A 226 -35.62 -37.81 7.38
N MET A 227 -36.65 -38.14 6.58
CA MET A 227 -37.75 -37.21 6.27
C MET A 227 -38.60 -36.87 7.51
N LEU A 228 -38.82 -37.85 8.40
CA LEU A 228 -39.49 -37.62 9.68
C LEU A 228 -38.68 -36.75 10.62
N TYR A 229 -37.35 -36.81 10.56
CA TYR A 229 -36.47 -35.96 11.36
C TYR A 229 -36.46 -34.51 10.85
N GLU A 230 -36.32 -34.28 9.54
CA GLU A 230 -36.31 -32.93 8.96
C GLU A 230 -37.65 -32.20 9.15
N SER A 231 -38.78 -32.92 9.07
CA SER A 231 -40.12 -32.34 9.30
C SER A 231 -40.40 -31.89 10.74
N ARG A 232 -39.52 -32.22 11.70
CA ARG A 232 -39.63 -31.80 13.11
C ARG A 232 -38.77 -30.59 13.47
N ILE A 233 -37.90 -30.14 12.56
CA ILE A 233 -36.94 -29.04 12.80
C ILE A 233 -37.48 -27.68 12.32
N TYR A 234 -38.60 -27.66 11.60
CA TYR A 234 -39.37 -26.46 11.25
C TYR A 234 -40.74 -26.47 11.92
#